data_AF-A0A926A8U0-F1
#
_entry.id   AF-A0A926A8U0-F1
#
_cell.length_a   1.000
_cell.length_b   1.000
_cell.length_c   1.000
_cell.angle_alpha   90.00
_cell.angle_beta   90.00
_cell.angle_gamma   90.00
#
_symmetry.space_group_name_H-M   'P 1'
#
loop_
_entity.id
_entity.type
_entity.pdbx_description
1 polymer ?
#
loop_
_entity_poly.entity_id
_entity_poly.type
_entity_poly.pdbx_seq_one_letter_code
_entity_poly.pdbx_strand_id
1 'polypeptide(L)' 'MSSPNGSTNVTGEPGPTPEQDAENLGLVLREPRETQRISAAELARRTDLAPNDVLDVEAGRVIPAGPAFALYMRALGFVA' A
#
# COMPACT_ATOMS: atom_id res chain seq x y z
N MET A 1 -47.72 -8.88 5.06
CA MET A 1 -46.95 -8.72 3.80
C MET A 1 -46.99 -7.22 3.52
N SER A 2 -45.94 -6.40 3.62
CA SER A 2 -44.50 -6.61 3.65
C SER A 2 -43.85 -5.53 4.51
N SER A 3 -42.77 -5.89 5.21
CA SER A 3 -41.90 -4.98 5.97
C SER A 3 -40.99 -4.15 5.03
N PRO A 4 -40.38 -3.05 5.53
CA PRO A 4 -39.88 -1.91 4.77
C PRO A 4 -38.40 -2.08 4.40
N ASN A 5 -37.92 -1.42 3.35
CA ASN A 5 -36.49 -1.22 3.15
C ASN A 5 -36.19 0.28 3.17
N GLY A 6 -35.60 0.71 4.28
CA GLY A 6 -34.88 1.96 4.36
C GLY A 6 -33.59 1.88 3.54
N SER A 7 -33.18 3.01 2.99
CA SER A 7 -31.76 3.29 2.82
C SER A 7 -31.60 4.79 2.98
N THR A 8 -31.01 5.15 4.11
CA THR A 8 -30.63 6.51 4.47
C THR A 8 -29.68 7.07 3.42
N ASN A 9 -30.03 8.20 2.82
CA ASN A 9 -29.09 9.09 2.15
C ASN A 9 -28.10 9.62 3.20
N VAL A 10 -26.96 8.93 3.34
CA VAL A 10 -25.75 9.52 3.90
C VAL A 10 -25.00 10.09 2.71
N THR A 11 -24.76 11.40 2.72
CA THR A 11 -23.96 12.14 1.73
C THR A 11 -22.65 11.40 1.46
N GLY A 12 -22.62 10.61 0.39
CA GLY A 12 -21.52 9.73 0.05
C GLY A 12 -20.52 10.48 -0.81
N GLU A 13 -19.50 11.06 -0.18
CA GLU A 13 -18.24 11.28 -0.89
C GLU A 13 -17.84 9.92 -1.49
N PRO A 14 -17.55 9.85 -2.81
CA PRO A 14 -17.05 8.61 -3.39
C PRO A 14 -15.81 8.19 -2.58
N GLY A 15 -15.77 6.91 -2.16
CA GLY A 15 -14.58 6.36 -1.53
C GLY A 15 -13.34 6.55 -2.40
N PRO A 16 -12.13 6.37 -1.83
CA PRO A 16 -10.90 6.57 -2.58
C PRO A 16 -10.89 5.74 -3.87
N THR A 17 -10.39 6.32 -4.94
CA THR A 17 -10.19 5.57 -6.18
C THR A 17 -9.06 4.55 -6.01
N PRO A 18 -9.00 3.48 -6.83
CA PRO A 18 -7.89 2.52 -6.77
C PRO A 18 -6.50 3.17 -6.89
N GLU A 19 -6.40 4.25 -7.66
CA GLU A 19 -5.17 5.03 -7.81
C GLU A 19 -4.83 5.76 -6.50
N GLN A 20 -5.82 6.37 -5.84
CA GLN A 20 -5.63 7.00 -4.53
C GLN A 20 -5.26 5.97 -3.46
N ASP A 21 -5.83 4.78 -3.50
CA ASP A 21 -5.45 3.67 -2.60
C ASP A 21 -4.00 3.23 -2.83
N ALA A 22 -3.55 3.15 -4.09
CA ALA A 22 -2.17 2.81 -4.42
C ALA A 22 -1.18 3.88 -3.96
N GLU A 23 -1.50 5.16 -4.15
CA GLU A 23 -0.69 6.29 -3.65
C GLU A 23 -0.60 6.28 -2.13
N ASN A 24 -1.74 6.11 -1.44
CA ASN A 24 -1.80 6.02 0.02
C ASN A 24 -0.97 4.83 0.54
N LEU A 25 -1.08 3.66 -0.10
CA LEU A 25 -0.26 2.51 0.24
C LEU A 25 1.23 2.81 0.07
N GLY A 26 1.61 3.43 -1.05
CA GLY A 26 2.99 3.81 -1.33
C GLY A 26 3.57 4.73 -0.25
N LEU A 27 2.79 5.69 0.24
CA LEU A 27 3.16 6.57 1.36
C LEU A 27 3.35 5.78 2.66
N VAL A 28 2.40 4.90 3.00
CA VAL A 28 2.45 4.04 4.21
C VAL A 28 3.67 3.12 4.20
N LEU A 29 4.12 2.68 3.02
CA LEU A 29 5.31 1.84 2.88
C LEU A 29 6.62 2.66 2.91
N ARG A 30 6.61 3.86 2.34
CA ARG A 30 7.79 4.75 2.28
C ARG A 30 8.17 5.27 3.65
N GLU A 31 7.20 5.71 4.44
CA GLU A 31 7.44 6.36 5.73
C GLU A 31 8.26 5.47 6.71
N PRO A 32 7.93 4.18 6.92
CA PRO A 32 8.73 3.27 7.73
C PRO A 32 10.14 3.05 7.16
N ARG A 33 10.29 2.98 5.84
CA ARG A 33 11.59 2.83 5.18
C ARG A 33 12.50 4.02 5.50
N GLU A 34 11.97 5.23 5.35
CA GLU A 34 12.71 6.48 5.58
C GLU A 34 13.01 6.70 7.06
N THR A 35 12.05 6.38 7.94
CA THR A 35 12.22 6.43 9.39
C THR A 35 13.37 5.54 9.86
N GLN A 36 13.50 4.36 9.25
CA GLN A 36 14.58 3.42 9.53
C GLN A 36 15.88 3.72 8.76
N ARG A 37 15.93 4.80 7.96
CA ARG A 37 17.05 5.17 7.09
C ARG A 37 17.49 4.06 6.14
N ILE A 38 16.54 3.23 5.70
CA ILE A 38 16.77 2.19 4.70
C ILE A 38 16.69 2.86 3.32
N SER A 39 17.69 2.65 2.47
CA SER A 39 17.60 3.12 1.08
C SER A 39 16.73 2.18 0.26
N ALA A 40 16.14 2.67 -0.84
CA ALA A 40 15.37 1.81 -1.76
C ALA A 40 16.22 0.63 -2.28
N ALA A 41 17.52 0.86 -2.53
CA ALA A 41 18.46 -0.18 -2.96
C ALA A 41 18.74 -1.23 -1.86
N GLU A 42 18.79 -0.82 -0.59
CA GLU A 42 18.91 -1.75 0.53
C GLU A 42 17.64 -2.57 0.72
N LEU A 43 16.47 -1.94 0.61
CA LEU A 43 15.19 -2.65 0.72
C LEU A 43 15.03 -3.67 -0.42
N ALA A 44 15.35 -3.27 -1.64
CA ALA A 44 15.39 -4.13 -2.82
C ALA A 44 16.24 -5.40 -2.59
N ARG A 45 17.43 -5.26 -1.99
CA ARG A 45 18.28 -6.41 -1.64
C ARG A 45 17.63 -7.36 -0.63
N ARG A 46 16.80 -6.85 0.29
CA ARG A 46 16.11 -7.65 1.31
C ARG A 46 14.89 -8.38 0.77
N THR A 47 14.31 -7.89 -0.33
CA THR A 47 13.06 -8.39 -0.91
C THR A 47 13.23 -9.08 -2.25
N ASP A 48 14.46 -9.13 -2.78
CA ASP A 48 14.78 -9.62 -4.13
C ASP A 48 14.03 -8.86 -5.25
N LEU A 49 13.73 -7.58 -5.00
CA LEU A 49 13.12 -6.67 -5.97
C LEU A 49 14.19 -5.81 -6.66
N ALA A 50 13.86 -5.24 -7.83
CA ALA A 50 14.71 -4.19 -8.37
C ALA A 50 14.53 -2.88 -7.57
N PRO A 51 15.58 -2.04 -7.43
CA PRO A 51 15.44 -0.74 -6.77
C PRO A 51 14.38 0.17 -7.41
N ASN A 52 14.18 0.09 -8.72
CA ASN A 52 13.13 0.85 -9.41
C ASN A 52 11.73 0.36 -9.02
N ASP A 53 11.52 -0.95 -8.87
CA ASP A 53 10.23 -1.52 -8.45
C ASP A 53 9.86 -1.02 -7.05
N VAL A 54 10.84 -0.92 -6.15
CA VAL A 54 10.63 -0.33 -4.81
C VAL A 54 10.13 1.12 -4.92
N LEU A 55 10.74 1.92 -5.79
CA LEU A 55 10.34 3.31 -5.99
C LEU A 55 8.98 3.45 -6.69
N ASP A 56 8.63 2.52 -7.58
CA ASP A 56 7.34 2.48 -8.26
C ASP A 56 6.21 2.09 -7.31
N VAL A 57 6.46 1.13 -6.42
CA VAL A 57 5.53 0.76 -5.35
C VAL A 57 5.31 1.93 -4.39
N GLU A 58 6.38 2.56 -3.91
CA GLU A 58 6.27 3.70 -3.00
C GLU A 58 5.66 4.94 -3.63
N ALA A 59 5.64 5.03 -4.96
CA ALA A 59 4.98 6.11 -5.68
C ALA A 59 3.53 5.77 -6.07
N GLY A 60 3.02 4.61 -5.68
CA GLY A 60 1.67 4.15 -6.05
C GLY A 60 1.51 3.81 -7.53
N ARG A 61 2.61 3.75 -8.30
CA ARG A 61 2.57 3.40 -9.73
C ARG A 61 2.33 1.92 -9.96
N VAL A 62 2.74 1.08 -9.02
CA VAL A 62 2.60 -0.38 -9.07
C VAL A 62 2.12 -0.88 -7.72
N ILE A 63 1.14 -1.80 -7.71
CA ILE A 63 0.76 -2.55 -6.52
C ILE A 63 1.53 -3.87 -6.52
N PRO A 64 2.34 -4.17 -5.49
CA PRO A 64 3.09 -5.41 -5.43
C PRO A 64 2.13 -6.60 -5.24
N ALA A 65 2.43 -7.72 -5.90
CA ALA A 65 1.69 -8.96 -5.70
C ALA A 65 1.80 -9.43 -4.23
N GLY A 66 0.79 -10.13 -3.73
CA GLY A 66 0.69 -10.55 -2.31
C GLY A 66 1.98 -11.13 -1.71
N PRO A 67 2.68 -12.09 -2.38
CA PRO A 67 3.94 -12.61 -1.87
C PRO A 67 5.06 -11.56 -1.76
N ALA A 68 5.19 -10.69 -2.77
CA ALA A 68 6.18 -9.61 -2.77
C ALA A 68 5.85 -8.56 -1.70
N PHE A 69 4.56 -8.23 -1.53
CA PHE A 69 4.08 -7.34 -0.48
C PHE A 69 4.40 -7.86 0.92
N ALA A 70 4.18 -9.15 1.18
CA ALA A 70 4.52 -9.76 2.48
C ALA A 70 6.02 -9.68 2.78
N LEU A 71 6.88 -9.94 1.79
CA LEU A 71 8.34 -9.76 1.92
C LEU A 71 8.71 -8.30 2.19
N TYR A 72 8.05 -7.36 1.51
CA TYR A 72 8.23 -5.93 1.70
C TYR A 72 7.92 -5.50 3.14
N MET A 73 6.75 -5.88 3.64
CA MET A 73 6.31 -5.61 5.01
C MET A 73 7.28 -6.20 6.04
N ARG A 74 7.70 -7.45 5.84
CA ARG A 74 8.69 -8.11 6.70
C ARG A 74 10.06 -7.41 6.68
N ALA A 75 10.52 -6.97 5.52
CA ALA A 75 11.80 -6.27 5.37
C ALA A 75 11.80 -4.88 6.04
N LEU A 76 10.61 -4.28 6.20
CA LEU A 76 10.37 -3.09 7.00
C LEU A 76 10.12 -3.37 8.49
N GLY A 77 10.16 -4.63 8.92
CA GLY A 77 10.00 -5.02 10.32
C GLY A 77 8.54 -5.12 10.79
N PHE A 78 7.56 -5.06 9.89
CA PHE A 78 6.19 -5.41 10.23
C PHE A 78 6.06 -6.93 10.39
N VAL A 79 5.40 -7.36 11.46
CA VAL A 79 5.07 -8.77 11.67
C VAL A 79 3.81 -9.08 10.87
N ALA A 80 3.95 -9.94 9.87
CA ALA A 80 2.84 -10.53 9.11
C ALA A 80 2.47 -11.89 9.70
#